data_AF-A0A0J5FSY9-F1
#
_entry.id   AF-A0A0J5FSY9-F1
#
_cell.length_a   1.000
_cell.length_b   1.000
_cell.length_c   1.000
_cell.angle_alpha   90.00
_cell.angle_beta   90.00
_cell.angle_gamma   90.00
#
_symmetry.space_group_name_H-M   'P 1'
#
loop_
_entity.id
_entity.type
_entity.pdbx_description
1 polymer ?
#
loop_
_entity_poly.entity_id
_entity_poly.type
_entity_poly.pdbx_seq_one_letter_code
_entity_poly.pdbx_strand_id
1 'polypeptide(L)' 'MNKLVNCLVRRESDPLGQSSFRAGLCTSLYEIILEQASQHCSEELHDLLSLACDINQEVYHALYAAVNGEDE' A
#
# COMPACT_ATOMS: atom_id res chain seq x y z
N MET A 1 -11.40 2.18 -20.77
CA MET A 1 -9.92 2.23 -20.69
C MET A 1 -9.52 2.24 -19.22
N ASN A 2 -8.92 1.14 -18.75
CA ASN A 2 -8.60 0.93 -17.35
C ASN A 2 -7.52 1.90 -16.87
N LYS A 3 -7.88 2.83 -15.96
CA LYS A 3 -6.91 3.70 -15.27
C LYS A 3 -5.80 2.87 -14.60
N LEU A 4 -6.13 1.65 -14.15
CA LEU A 4 -5.21 0.64 -13.62
C LEU A 4 -4.10 0.24 -14.61
N VAL A 5 -4.42 0.11 -15.90
CA VAL A 5 -3.44 -0.31 -16.93
C VAL A 5 -2.42 0.80 -17.20
N ASN A 6 -2.80 2.08 -17.06
CA ASN A 6 -1.87 3.19 -17.20
C ASN A 6 -0.82 3.28 -16.08
N CYS A 7 -1.14 2.84 -14.86
CA CYS A 7 -0.15 2.77 -13.77
C CYS A 7 0.96 1.74 -14.06
N LEU A 8 0.61 0.63 -14.73
CA LEU A 8 1.55 -0.44 -15.06
C LEU A 8 2.56 -0.03 -16.16
N VAL A 9 2.15 0.86 -17.08
CA VAL A 9 2.96 1.25 -18.26
C VAL A 9 4.02 2.32 -17.91
N ARG A 10 3.86 3.04 -16.80
CA ARG A 10 4.78 4.12 -16.36
C ARG A 10 5.80 3.67 -15.30
N ARG A 11 6.16 2.39 -15.29
CA ARG A 11 7.11 1.82 -14.33
C ARG A 11 8.55 2.17 -14.76
N GLU A 12 8.95 3.43 -14.55
CA GLU A 12 10.37 3.69 -14.28
C GLU A 12 10.76 2.85 -13.05
N SER A 13 11.94 2.26 -13.05
CA SER A 13 12.45 1.50 -11.93
C SER A 13 12.68 2.43 -10.75
N ASP A 14 11.65 2.66 -9.93
CA ASP A 14 11.76 3.42 -8.70
C ASP A 14 12.72 2.63 -7.77
N PRO A 15 13.79 3.25 -7.24
CA PRO A 15 14.68 2.59 -6.29
C PRO A 15 13.91 1.90 -5.17
N LEU A 16 14.35 0.72 -4.76
CA LEU A 16 13.68 -0.08 -3.72
C LEU A 16 13.43 0.72 -2.43
N GLY A 17 14.37 1.58 -2.04
CA GLY A 17 14.22 2.48 -0.89
C GLY A 17 13.07 3.48 -1.04
N GLN A 18 12.84 4.04 -2.24
CA GLN A 18 11.70 4.93 -2.49
C GLN A 18 10.37 4.16 -2.45
N SER A 19 10.36 2.95 -3.00
CA SER A 19 9.18 2.07 -2.93
C SER A 19 8.83 1.71 -1.49
N SER A 20 9.83 1.32 -0.68
CA SER A 20 9.67 1.01 0.75
C SER A 20 9.13 2.21 1.54
N PHE A 21 9.71 3.40 1.31
CA PHE A 21 9.23 4.63 1.94
C PHE A 21 7.78 4.96 1.56
N ARG A 22 7.41 4.87 0.28
CA ARG A 22 6.03 5.10 -0.18
C ARG A 22 5.05 4.09 0.41
N ALA A 23 5.41 2.81 0.47
CA ALA A 23 4.58 1.78 1.08
C ALA A 23 4.35 2.05 2.59
N GLY A 24 5.39 2.53 3.30
CA GLY A 24 5.27 2.98 4.68
C GLY A 24 4.34 4.19 4.85
N LEU A 25 4.43 5.18 3.95
CA LEU A 25 3.48 6.31 3.94
C LEU A 25 2.03 5.84 3.70
N CYS A 26 1.83 4.88 2.81
CA CYS A 26 0.51 4.28 2.58
C CYS A 26 -0.02 3.61 3.83
N THR A 27 0.82 2.91 4.62
CA THR A 27 0.42 2.33 5.90
C THR A 27 -0.17 3.39 6.84
N SER A 28 0.56 4.49 7.08
CA SER A 28 0.05 5.58 7.92
C SER A 28 -1.21 6.24 7.37
N LEU A 29 -1.35 6.32 6.04
CA LEU A 29 -2.55 6.87 5.42
C LEU A 29 -3.76 5.92 5.60
N TYR A 30 -3.56 4.61 5.47
CA TYR A 30 -4.61 3.62 5.67
C TYR A 30 -5.16 3.64 7.09
N GLU A 31 -4.32 3.83 8.11
CA GLU A 31 -4.77 3.98 9.50
C GLU A 31 -5.82 5.09 9.63
N ILE A 32 -5.53 6.28 9.07
CA ILE A 32 -6.45 7.42 9.09
C ILE A 32 -7.70 7.17 8.24
N ILE A 33 -7.54 6.54 7.07
CA ILE A 33 -8.67 6.21 6.19
C ILE A 33 -9.61 5.21 6.87
N LEU A 34 -9.09 4.16 7.51
CA LEU A 34 -9.87 3.15 8.20
C LEU A 34 -10.59 3.74 9.42
N GLU A 35 -9.91 4.60 10.20
CA GLU A 35 -10.54 5.33 11.31
C GLU A 35 -11.75 6.14 10.82
N GLN A 36 -11.59 6.91 9.74
CA GLN A 36 -12.70 7.69 9.18
C GLN A 36 -13.79 6.82 8.55
N ALA A 37 -13.41 5.76 7.84
CA ALA A 37 -14.34 4.85 7.18
C ALA A 37 -15.22 4.11 8.19
N SER A 38 -14.67 3.74 9.36
CA SER A 38 -15.42 3.08 10.44
C SER A 38 -16.61 3.90 10.94
N GLN A 39 -16.58 5.22 10.76
CA GLN A 39 -17.63 6.14 11.23
C GLN A 39 -18.59 6.58 10.12
N HIS A 40 -18.16 6.55 8.86
CA HIS A 40 -18.85 7.24 7.76
C HIS A 40 -19.18 6.36 6.56
N CYS A 41 -18.65 5.15 6.47
CA CYS A 41 -18.77 4.29 5.29
C CYS A 41 -19.61 3.03 5.55
N SER A 42 -20.04 2.38 4.47
CA SER A 42 -20.66 1.05 4.56
C SER A 42 -19.63 0.00 4.98
N GLU A 43 -20.11 -1.08 5.60
CA GLU A 43 -19.31 -2.25 5.97
C GLU A 43 -18.54 -2.81 4.77
N GLU A 44 -19.20 -2.96 3.62
CA GLU A 44 -18.55 -3.43 2.38
C GLU A 44 -17.36 -2.55 1.96
N LEU A 45 -17.48 -1.22 2.05
CA LEU A 45 -16.39 -0.31 1.69
C LEU A 45 -15.27 -0.37 2.73
N HIS A 46 -15.61 -0.49 4.01
CA HIS A 46 -14.65 -0.67 5.08
C HIS A 46 -13.84 -1.98 4.92
N ASP A 47 -14.50 -3.07 4.52
CA ASP A 47 -13.86 -4.36 4.26
C ASP A 47 -12.91 -4.28 3.06
N LEU A 48 -13.32 -3.60 1.98
CA LEU A 48 -12.45 -3.37 0.82
C LEU A 48 -11.23 -2.51 1.15
N LEU A 49 -11.39 -1.51 2.02
CA LEU A 49 -10.29 -0.66 2.50
C LEU A 49 -9.33 -1.45 3.40
N SER A 50 -9.89 -2.32 4.26
CA SER A 50 -9.10 -3.21 5.12
C SER A 50 -8.24 -4.16 4.26
N LEU A 51 -8.84 -4.78 3.25
CA LEU A 51 -8.11 -5.65 2.32
C LEU A 51 -6.99 -4.90 1.57
N ALA A 52 -7.24 -3.65 1.18
CA ALA A 52 -6.21 -2.84 0.52
C ALA A 52 -5.07 -2.46 1.48
N CYS A 53 -5.38 -2.23 2.75
CA CYS A 53 -4.39 -2.01 3.81
C CYS A 53 -3.52 -3.26 4.02
N ASP A 54 -4.12 -4.44 4.12
CA ASP A 54 -3.41 -5.71 4.29
C ASP A 54 -2.41 -5.95 3.15
N ILE A 55 -2.85 -5.75 1.90
CA ILE A 55 -1.98 -5.86 0.71
C ILE A 55 -0.83 -4.86 0.78
N ASN A 56 -1.08 -3.61 1.17
CA ASN A 56 -0.01 -2.62 1.32
C ASN A 56 0.99 -3.03 2.40
N GLN A 57 0.53 -3.63 3.49
CA GLN A 57 1.38 -4.07 4.59
C GLN A 57 2.28 -5.25 4.18
N GLU A 58 1.76 -6.23 3.43
CA GLU A 58 2.57 -7.30 2.84
C GLU A 58 3.65 -6.74 1.91
N VAL A 59 3.28 -5.80 1.03
CA VAL A 59 4.22 -5.14 0.12
C VAL A 59 5.27 -4.34 0.88
N TYR A 60 4.87 -3.60 1.92
CA TYR A 60 5.78 -2.84 2.76
C TYR A 60 6.81 -3.75 3.43
N HIS A 61 6.37 -4.86 4.04
CA HIS A 61 7.28 -5.81 4.69
C HIS A 61 8.26 -6.44 3.70
N ALA A 62 7.79 -6.87 2.54
CA ALA A 62 8.65 -7.41 1.49
C ALA A 62 9.70 -6.38 1.01
N LEU A 63 9.28 -5.12 0.83
CA LEU A 63 10.19 -4.04 0.44
C LEU A 63 11.15 -3.68 1.57
N TYR A 64 10.71 -3.72 2.82
CA TYR A 64 11.55 -3.46 3.99
C TYR A 64 12.66 -4.50 4.11
N ALA A 65 12.32 -5.79 4.02
CA ALA A 65 13.31 -6.88 4.04
C ALA A 65 14.33 -6.72 2.90
N ALA A 66 13.85 -6.47 1.67
CA ALA A 66 14.72 -6.29 0.51
C ALA A 66 15.64 -5.06 0.60
N VAL A 67 15.22 -3.99 1.30
CA VAL A 67 16.03 -2.79 1.49
C VAL A 67 17.05 -2.96 2.62
N ASN A 68 16.69 -3.66 3.70
CA ASN A 68 17.53 -3.80 4.89
C ASN A 68 18.40 -5.08 4.89
N GLY A 69 18.25 -5.94 3.88
CA GLY A 69 19.08 -7.13 3.71
C GLY A 69 18.76 -8.25 4.70
N GLU A 70 17.50 -8.39 5.12
CA GLU A 70 17.06 -9.43 6.06
C GLU A 70 16.83 -10.81 5.36
N ASP A 71 17.25 -10.96 4.10
CA ASP A 71 17.20 -12.19 3.30
C ASP A 71 18.53 -13.01 3.35
N GLU A 72 19.27 -12.98 4.47
CA GLU A 72 20.42 -13.89 4.75
C GLU A 72 20.15 -14.83 5.93
#